data_AF-A0A1U7UW84-F1
#
_entry.id   AF-A0A1U7UW84-F1
#
_cell.length_a   1.000
_cell.length_b   1.000
_cell.length_c   1.000
_cell.angle_alpha   90.00
_cell.angle_beta   90.00
_cell.angle_gamma   90.00
#
_symmetry.space_group_name_H-M   'P 1'
#
loop_
_entity.id
_entity.type
_entity.pdbx_description
1 polymer ?
#
loop_
_entity_poly.entity_id
_entity_poly.type
_entity_poly.pdbx_seq_one_letter_code
_entity_poly.pdbx_strand_id
1 'polypeptide(L)'
;MENMTFFFAELGLMNYKTTISYCPSMLAASSIYAARSTLSKTPLWTQTLQHHIGYSEDQLTECAKQLVSYHLGAAESKLKAVYRKFSSPDRGAVAFFPPARNLLPPTTTDAASSS
;
A
#
# COMPACT_ATOMS: atom_id res chain seq x y z
N MET A 1 -9.42 3.97 -8.42
CA MET A 1 -8.50 2.97 -7.82
C MET A 1 -7.13 3.05 -8.47
N GLU A 2 -7.07 3.18 -9.80
CA GLU A 2 -5.83 3.27 -10.57
C GLU A 2 -4.76 4.20 -9.97
N ASN A 3 -5.07 5.48 -9.70
CA ASN A 3 -4.10 6.41 -9.10
C ASN A 3 -3.58 5.95 -7.73
N MET A 4 -4.40 5.30 -6.90
CA MET A 4 -3.97 4.75 -5.61
C MET A 4 -3.00 3.58 -5.82
N THR A 5 -3.28 2.72 -6.80
CA THR A 5 -2.39 1.61 -7.16
C THR A 5 -1.04 2.13 -7.67
N PHE A 6 -1.04 3.12 -8.57
CA PHE A 6 0.18 3.74 -9.08
C PHE A 6 0.97 4.44 -7.99
N PHE A 7 0.29 5.10 -7.05
CA PHE A 7 0.93 5.71 -5.90
C PHE A 7 1.73 4.68 -5.08
N PHE A 8 1.12 3.52 -4.76
CA PHE A 8 1.83 2.45 -4.06
C PHE A 8 2.96 1.83 -4.88
N ALA A 9 2.75 1.60 -6.17
CA ALA A 9 3.80 1.06 -7.04
C ALA A 9 5.02 1.99 -7.09
N GLU A 10 4.81 3.30 -7.24
CA GLU A 10 5.90 4.29 -7.24
C GLU A 10 6.57 4.42 -5.87
N LEU A 11 5.82 4.37 -4.76
CA LEU A 11 6.42 4.33 -3.42
C LEU A 11 7.32 3.10 -3.22
N GLY A 12 6.90 1.94 -3.72
CA GLY A 12 7.69 0.71 -3.70
C GLY A 12 8.96 0.82 -4.53
N LEU A 13 8.87 1.34 -5.76
CA LEU A 13 10.03 1.51 -6.65
C LEU A 13 11.08 2.47 -6.11
N MET A 14 10.66 3.50 -5.37
CA MET A 14 11.58 4.44 -4.72
C MET A 14 12.34 3.82 -3.53
N ASN A 15 11.92 2.65 -3.04
CA ASN A 15 12.53 1.96 -1.92
C ASN A 15 13.35 0.75 -2.37
N TYR A 16 14.67 0.85 -2.21
CA TYR A 16 15.61 -0.19 -2.60
C TYR A 16 15.21 -1.59 -2.10
N LYS A 17 14.83 -1.72 -0.82
CA LYS A 17 14.41 -2.99 -0.21
C LYS A 17 13.31 -3.68 -1.02
N THR A 18 12.29 -2.94 -1.45
CA THR A 18 11.17 -3.52 -2.20
C THR A 18 11.60 -3.97 -3.59
N THR A 19 12.37 -3.13 -4.29
CA THR A 19 12.85 -3.39 -5.66
C THR A 19 13.77 -4.61 -5.76
N ILE A 20 14.55 -4.92 -4.72
CA ILE A 20 15.42 -6.11 -4.72
C ILE A 20 14.74 -7.37 -4.17
N SER A 21 13.72 -7.22 -3.32
CA SER A 21 13.07 -8.36 -2.66
C SER A 21 11.88 -8.93 -3.43
N TYR A 22 11.25 -8.16 -4.32
CA TYR A 22 10.04 -8.58 -5.03
C TYR A 22 10.18 -8.39 -6.53
N CYS A 23 9.65 -9.35 -7.30
CA CYS A 23 9.55 -9.21 -8.74
C CYS A 23 8.47 -8.17 -9.12
N PRO A 24 8.53 -7.59 -10.34
CA PRO A 24 7.59 -6.56 -10.77
C PRO A 24 6.11 -6.98 -10.70
N SER A 25 5.79 -8.24 -11.00
CA SER A 25 4.42 -8.76 -10.93
C SER A 25 3.87 -8.77 -9.51
N MET A 26 4.68 -9.21 -8.53
CA MET A 26 4.29 -9.22 -7.13
C MET A 26 4.13 -7.80 -6.58
N LEU A 27 5.02 -6.88 -6.94
CA LEU A 27 4.90 -5.47 -6.57
C LEU A 27 3.60 -4.85 -7.11
N ALA A 28 3.27 -5.12 -8.38
CA ALA A 28 2.03 -4.65 -8.99
C ALA A 28 0.79 -5.21 -8.29
N ALA A 29 0.75 -6.53 -8.05
CA ALA A 29 -0.35 -7.19 -7.35
C ALA A 29 -0.53 -6.67 -5.90
N SER A 30 0.58 -6.50 -5.18
CA SER A 30 0.59 -5.99 -3.81
C SER A 30 0.15 -4.53 -3.74
N SER A 31 0.46 -3.73 -4.76
CA SER A 31 -0.03 -2.35 -4.90
C SER A 31 -1.54 -2.29 -5.09
N ILE A 32 -2.12 -3.23 -5.86
CA ILE A 32 -3.58 -3.35 -6.00
C ILE A 32 -4.20 -3.73 -4.65
N TYR A 33 -3.61 -4.70 -3.94
CA TYR A 33 -4.10 -5.13 -2.64
C TYR A 33 -4.03 -4.02 -1.58
N ALA A 34 -2.93 -3.26 -1.52
CA ALA A 34 -2.78 -2.09 -0.65
C ALA A 34 -3.76 -0.96 -1.00
N ALA A 35 -3.98 -0.69 -2.29
CA ALA A 35 -4.96 0.29 -2.76
C ALA A 35 -6.39 -0.10 -2.38
N ARG A 36 -6.76 -1.38 -2.54
CA ARG A 36 -8.08 -1.90 -2.14
C ARG A 36 -8.27 -1.81 -0.63
N SER A 37 -7.23 -2.10 0.15
CA SER A 37 -7.25 -1.96 1.62
C SER A 37 -7.45 -0.51 2.05
N THR A 38 -6.71 0.41 1.45
CA THR A 38 -6.81 1.85 1.77
C THR A 38 -8.18 2.44 1.39
N LEU A 39 -8.77 1.96 0.29
CA LEU A 39 -10.09 2.38 -0.16
C LEU A 39 -11.24 1.54 0.45
N SER A 40 -10.94 0.71 1.45
CA SER A 40 -11.90 -0.16 2.15
C SER A 40 -12.81 -0.98 1.22
N LYS A 41 -12.23 -1.55 0.15
CA LYS A 41 -12.98 -2.36 -0.82
C LYS A 41 -13.13 -3.79 -0.33
N THR A 42 -14.37 -4.24 -0.14
CA THR A 42 -14.67 -5.62 0.27
C THR A 42 -15.21 -6.44 -0.91
N PRO A 43 -14.77 -7.72 -1.07
CA PRO A 43 -13.63 -8.34 -0.40
C PRO A 43 -12.29 -7.73 -0.87
N LEU A 44 -11.27 -7.74 -0.02
CA LEU A 44 -9.96 -7.13 -0.32
C LEU A 44 -9.26 -7.82 -1.49
N TRP A 45 -9.33 -9.14 -1.55
CA TRP A 45 -8.86 -9.95 -2.67
C TRP A 45 -9.98 -10.87 -3.14
N THR A 46 -10.39 -10.75 -4.40
CA THR A 46 -11.48 -11.56 -4.97
C THR A 46 -10.94 -12.83 -5.62
N GLN A 47 -11.77 -13.86 -5.73
CA GLN A 47 -11.42 -15.07 -6.49
C GLN A 47 -11.04 -14.74 -7.95
N THR A 48 -11.71 -13.77 -8.57
CA THR A 48 -11.37 -13.27 -9.91
C THR A 48 -9.96 -12.68 -9.96
N LEU A 49 -9.58 -11.87 -8.97
CA LEU A 49 -8.22 -11.31 -8.89
C LEU A 49 -7.19 -12.42 -8.71
N GLN A 50 -7.42 -13.37 -7.81
CA GLN A 50 -6.54 -14.52 -7.62
C GLN A 50 -6.40 -15.36 -8.90
N HIS A 51 -7.49 -15.58 -9.63
CA HIS A 51 -7.48 -16.33 -10.88
C HIS A 51 -6.65 -15.65 -11.98
N HIS A 52 -6.78 -14.33 -12.16
CA HIS A 52 -6.08 -13.61 -13.22
C HIS A 52 -4.65 -13.18 -12.85
N ILE A 53 -4.39 -12.88 -11.59
CA ILE A 53 -3.09 -12.39 -11.11
C ILE A 53 -2.20 -13.53 -10.61
N GLY A 54 -2.80 -14.64 -10.15
CA GLY A 54 -2.08 -15.86 -9.75
C GLY A 54 -1.51 -15.84 -8.34
N TYR A 55 -1.66 -14.74 -7.59
CA TYR A 55 -1.21 -14.64 -6.20
C TYR A 55 -2.37 -14.77 -5.20
N SER A 56 -2.12 -15.46 -4.08
CA SER A 56 -3.02 -15.46 -2.92
C SER A 56 -2.84 -14.21 -2.07
N GLU A 57 -3.82 -13.92 -1.21
CA GLU A 57 -3.76 -12.81 -0.27
C GLU A 57 -2.54 -12.91 0.67
N ASP A 58 -2.22 -14.11 1.14
CA ASP A 58 -1.05 -14.37 2.01
C ASP A 58 0.28 -14.01 1.32
N GLN A 59 0.41 -14.32 0.02
CA GLN A 59 1.62 -14.02 -0.75
C GLN A 59 1.83 -12.50 -0.94
N LEU A 60 0.75 -11.72 -0.98
CA LEU A 60 0.79 -10.28 -1.22
C LEU A 60 0.92 -9.48 0.07
N THR A 61 0.48 -10.06 1.19
CA THR A 61 0.34 -9.35 2.46
C THR A 61 1.65 -8.70 2.91
N GLU A 62 2.78 -9.41 2.85
CA GLU A 62 4.05 -8.87 3.34
C GLU A 62 4.55 -7.68 2.51
N CYS A 63 4.47 -7.76 1.18
CA CYS A 63 4.83 -6.63 0.32
C CYS A 63 3.87 -5.46 0.53
N ALA A 64 2.56 -5.71 0.63
CA ALA A 64 1.57 -4.67 0.86
C ALA A 64 1.75 -3.94 2.21
N LYS A 65 2.12 -4.66 3.28
CA LYS A 65 2.46 -4.05 4.58
C LYS A 65 3.62 -3.05 4.44
N GLN A 66 4.64 -3.40 3.66
CA GLN A 66 5.76 -2.49 3.39
C GLN A 66 5.31 -1.24 2.61
N LEU A 67 4.47 -1.42 1.58
CA LEU A 67 3.93 -0.30 0.81
C LEU A 67 3.10 0.67 1.67
N VAL A 68 2.27 0.13 2.58
CA VAL A 68 1.47 0.95 3.51
C VAL A 68 2.35 1.64 4.55
N SER A 69 3.44 1.01 5.00
CA SER A 69 4.44 1.64 5.86
C SER A 69 5.12 2.84 5.16
N TYR A 70 5.44 2.72 3.87
CA TYR A 70 5.97 3.86 3.10
C TYR A 70 4.95 4.98 2.96
N HIS A 71 3.67 4.65 2.76
CA HIS A 71 2.60 5.65 2.72
C HIS A 71 2.47 6.39 4.05
N LEU A 72 2.54 5.68 5.18
CA LEU A 72 2.49 6.29 6.51
C LEU A 72 3.57 7.36 6.73
N GLY A 73 4.79 7.15 6.22
CA GLY A 73 5.89 8.11 6.32
C GLY A 73 6.08 9.02 5.10
N ALA A 74 5.19 8.96 4.11
CA ALA A 74 5.41 9.62 2.82
C ALA A 74 5.39 11.15 2.92
N ALA A 75 4.57 11.71 3.82
CA ALA A 75 4.44 13.15 3.99
C ALA A 75 5.67 13.77 4.67
N GLU A 76 6.38 13.02 5.51
CA GLU A 76 7.55 13.43 6.29
C GLU A 76 8.88 13.01 5.66
N SER A 77 8.86 12.08 4.69
CA SER A 77 10.05 11.57 4.01
C SER A 77 10.91 12.69 3.39
N LYS A 78 12.23 12.48 3.31
CA LYS A 78 13.14 13.36 2.56
C LYS A 78 12.81 13.38 1.06
N LEU A 79 12.34 12.26 0.52
CA LEU A 79 12.02 12.09 -0.89
C LEU A 79 10.50 12.22 -1.12
N LYS A 80 10.01 13.46 -1.25
CA LYS A 80 8.56 13.76 -1.38
C LYS A 80 8.04 13.82 -2.81
N ALA A 81 8.84 13.47 -3.82
CA ALA A 81 8.47 13.63 -5.23
C ALA A 81 7.17 12.86 -5.57
N VAL A 82 7.09 11.58 -5.17
CA VAL A 82 5.89 10.75 -5.36
C VAL A 82 4.72 11.29 -4.55
N TYR A 83 4.93 11.63 -3.27
CA TYR A 83 3.87 12.21 -2.44
C TYR A 83 3.25 13.44 -3.09
N ARG A 84 4.08 14.43 -3.50
CA ARG A 84 3.62 15.66 -4.16
C ARG A 84 2.88 15.39 -5.47
N LYS A 85 3.40 14.46 -6.30
CA LYS A 85 2.76 14.05 -7.56
C LYS A 85 1.33 13.55 -7.33
N PHE A 86 1.12 12.72 -6.31
CA PHE A 86 -0.17 12.10 -6.02
C PHE A 86 -1.05 12.90 -5.02
N SER A 87 -0.55 14.02 -4.49
CA SER A 87 -1.35 15.03 -3.78
C SER A 87 -2.17 15.90 -4.73
N SER A 88 -1.81 15.93 -6.03
CA SER A 88 -2.47 16.79 -7.00
C SER A 88 -3.91 16.31 -7.33
N PRO A 89 -4.88 17.22 -7.55
CA PRO A 89 -6.28 16.86 -7.83
C PRO A 89 -6.47 16.05 -9.12
N ASP A 90 -5.64 16.25 -10.14
CA ASP A 90 -5.61 15.46 -11.39
C ASP A 90 -5.29 13.97 -11.13
N ARG A 91 -4.58 13.68 -10.03
CA ARG A 91 -4.30 12.33 -9.55
C ARG A 91 -5.30 11.86 -8.48
N GLY A 92 -6.41 12.58 -8.30
CA GLY A 92 -7.43 12.28 -7.29
C GLY A 92 -6.97 12.52 -5.86
N ALA A 93 -5.87 13.27 -5.67
CA ALA A 93 -5.31 13.63 -4.37
C ALA A 93 -5.10 12.42 -3.42
N VAL A 94 -4.79 11.25 -4.01
CA VAL A 94 -4.76 9.96 -3.31
C VAL A 94 -3.73 9.87 -2.19
N ALA A 95 -2.68 10.70 -2.24
CA ALA A 95 -1.66 10.77 -1.20
C ALA A 95 -2.22 11.23 0.18
N PHE A 96 -3.36 11.93 0.21
CA PHE A 96 -4.01 12.39 1.45
C PHE A 96 -4.92 11.35 2.10
N PHE A 97 -5.15 10.20 1.45
CA PHE A 97 -5.93 9.13 2.08
C PHE A 97 -5.19 8.59 3.31
N PRO A 98 -5.92 8.19 4.36
CA PRO A 98 -5.29 7.57 5.53
C PRO A 98 -4.68 6.21 5.13
N PRO A 99 -3.50 5.83 5.65
CA PRO A 99 -2.93 4.50 5.43
C PRO A 99 -3.86 3.39 5.92
N ALA A 100 -3.84 2.24 5.23
CA ALA A 100 -4.64 1.07 5.57
C ALA A 100 -4.21 0.46 6.92
N ARG A 101 -4.93 0.80 8.01
CA ARG A 101 -4.58 0.38 9.39
C ARG A 101 -4.56 -1.13 9.58
N ASN A 102 -5.36 -1.88 8.83
CA ASN A 102 -5.40 -3.35 8.87
C ASN A 102 -4.09 -4.00 8.38
N LEU A 103 -3.23 -3.25 7.70
CA LEU A 103 -1.92 -3.69 7.22
C LEU A 103 -0.75 -3.08 8.01
N LEU A 104 -1.02 -2.27 9.04
CA LEU A 104 0.03 -1.74 9.91
C LEU A 104 0.28 -2.67 11.10
N PRO A 105 1.50 -2.71 11.65
CA PRO A 105 1.75 -3.39 12.90
C PRO A 105 0.88 -2.79 14.03
N PRO A 106 0.44 -3.60 15.01
CA PRO A 106 -0.32 -3.08 16.14
C PRO A 106 0.50 -2.02 16.87
N THR A 107 -0.05 -0.81 17.00
CA THR A 107 0.56 0.24 17.80
C THR A 107 0.44 -0.14 19.27
N THR A 108 1.56 -0.16 20.00
CA THR A 108 1.66 -0.54 21.41
C THR A 108 0.83 0.30 22.38
N THR A 109 0.10 1.30 21.90
CA THR A 109 -0.71 2.24 22.70
C THR A 109 -2.03 1.62 23.20
N ASP A 110 -2.52 0.53 22.60
CA ASP A 110 -3.77 -0.12 23.04
C ASP A 110 -3.59 -1.13 24.18
N ALA A 111 -2.35 -1.36 24.64
CA ALA A 111 -2.07 -2.26 25.76
C ALA A 111 -2.30 -1.64 27.15
N ALA A 112 -2.57 -0.33 27.25
CA ALA A 112 -2.68 0.38 28.52
C ALA A 112 -4.11 0.63 29.02
N SER A 113 -5.16 0.13 28.33
CA SER A 113 -6.56 0.34 28.75
C SER A 113 -7.26 -0.92 29.29
N SER A 114 -6.50 -1.98 29.56
CA SER A 114 -7.01 -3.22 30.16
C SER A 114 -6.20 -3.57 31.42
N SER A 115 -6.35 -2.79 32.48
CA SER A 115 -6.02 -3.17 33.86
C SER A 115 -6.95 -2.45 34.82
#